data_AF-A0A973PF20-F1
#
_entry.id   AF-A0A973PF20-F1
#
_cell.length_a   1.000
_cell.length_b   1.000
_cell.length_c   1.000
_cell.angle_alpha   90.00
_cell.angle_beta   90.00
_cell.angle_gamma   90.00
#
_symmetry.space_group_name_H-M   'P 1'
#
loop_
_entity.id
_entity.type
_entity.pdbx_description
1 polymer ?
#
loop_
_entity_poly.entity_id
_entity_poly.type
_entity_poly.pdbx_seq_one_letter_code
_entity_poly.pdbx_strand_id
1 'polypeptide(L)'
;MTTSTEAIKAGRREWVGLAVLALPALLASLELTVTNLALPAIGEDLGASSTQLLWIVDIYAFLLSGSLITMGAWGDRIGRRRLLLIGATAYGLVSVVAAYAPDAASLIAARALMGVAGATLMPSTLSLATSMFADARQRAVAIGIIVASVSGGTAI
;
A
#
# COMPACT_ATOMS: atom_id res chain seq x y z
N MET A 1 33.56 -23.89 20.87
CA MET A 1 32.93 -22.80 21.65
C MET A 1 32.16 -21.91 20.68
N THR A 2 30.91 -22.28 20.37
CA THR A 2 30.03 -21.51 19.47
C THR A 2 29.33 -20.46 20.30
N THR A 3 29.71 -19.20 20.16
CA THR A 3 28.99 -18.07 20.75
C THR A 3 27.64 -17.94 20.04
N SER A 4 26.60 -18.54 20.64
CA SER A 4 25.21 -18.29 20.26
C SER A 4 24.95 -16.80 20.49
N THR A 5 25.04 -16.00 19.43
CA THR A 5 24.64 -14.59 19.48
C THR A 5 23.14 -14.59 19.71
N GLU A 6 22.72 -14.42 20.96
CA GLU A 6 21.31 -14.30 21.32
C GLU A 6 20.73 -13.13 20.54
N ALA A 7 19.88 -13.44 19.56
CA ALA A 7 19.24 -12.42 18.74
C ALA A 7 18.39 -11.54 19.66
N ILE A 8 18.64 -10.23 19.65
CA ILE A 8 17.90 -9.26 20.45
C ILE A 8 16.44 -9.31 19.98
N LYS A 9 15.55 -9.72 20.89
CA LYS A 9 14.10 -9.78 20.63
C LYS A 9 13.55 -8.38 20.46
N ALA A 10 12.66 -8.21 19.48
CA ALA A 10 11.96 -6.96 19.22
C ALA A 10 11.10 -6.52 20.42
N GLY A 11 11.18 -5.24 20.77
CA GLY A 11 10.44 -4.64 21.87
C GLY A 11 9.12 -3.99 21.42
N ARG A 12 8.45 -3.29 22.33
CA ARG A 12 7.16 -2.61 22.06
C ARG A 12 7.24 -1.60 20.89
N ARG A 13 8.40 -0.97 20.66
CA ARG A 13 8.56 0.06 19.62
C ARG A 13 8.50 -0.55 18.22
N GLU A 14 9.09 -1.72 18.03
CA GLU A 14 9.13 -2.44 16.76
C GLU A 14 7.72 -2.94 16.39
N TRP A 15 6.97 -3.45 17.36
CA TRP A 15 5.58 -3.89 17.17
C TRP A 15 4.62 -2.72 16.88
N VAL A 16 4.78 -1.58 17.56
CA VAL A 16 4.00 -0.37 17.24
C VAL A 16 4.36 0.15 15.84
N GLY A 17 5.64 0.12 15.45
CA GLY A 17 6.06 0.48 14.11
C GLY A 17 5.42 -0.43 13.05
N LEU A 18 5.36 -1.74 13.29
CA LEU A 18 4.70 -2.70 12.41
C LEU A 18 3.20 -2.39 12.22
N ALA A 19 2.49 -2.04 13.29
CA ALA A 19 1.08 -1.65 13.21
C ALA A 19 0.88 -0.41 12.33
N VAL A 20 1.74 0.60 12.47
CA VAL A 20 1.71 1.80 11.63
C VAL A 20 2.01 1.48 10.16
N LEU A 21 2.92 0.53 9.90
CA LEU A 21 3.25 0.06 8.55
C LEU A 21 2.14 -0.77 7.91
N ALA A 22 1.33 -1.46 8.72
CA ALA A 22 0.23 -2.30 8.26
C ALA A 22 -1.00 -1.48 7.82
N LEU A 23 -1.23 -0.30 8.41
CA LEU A 23 -2.38 0.55 8.10
C LEU A 23 -2.48 0.95 6.61
N PRO A 24 -1.43 1.45 5.94
CA PRO A 24 -1.47 1.75 4.51
C PRO A 24 -1.71 0.51 3.65
N ALA A 25 -1.15 -0.64 4.03
CA ALA A 25 -1.34 -1.89 3.31
C ALA A 25 -2.80 -2.38 3.39
N LEU A 26 -3.42 -2.26 4.58
CA LEU A 26 -4.85 -2.56 4.78
C LEU A 26 -5.73 -1.63 3.93
N LEU A 27 -5.47 -0.32 3.98
CA LEU A 27 -6.21 0.66 3.20
C LEU A 27 -6.12 0.39 1.69
N ALA A 28 -4.92 0.05 1.20
CA ALA A 28 -4.70 -0.27 -0.20
C ALA A 28 -5.44 -1.55 -0.65
N SER A 29 -5.54 -2.56 0.20
CA SER A 29 -6.30 -3.77 -0.13
C SER A 29 -7.81 -3.53 -0.20
N LEU A 30 -8.36 -2.69 0.70
CA LEU A 30 -9.79 -2.41 0.74
C LEU A 30 -10.28 -1.63 -0.49
N GLU A 31 -9.40 -0.85 -1.14
CA GLU A 31 -9.77 -0.07 -2.31
C GLU A 31 -10.29 -0.94 -3.47
N LEU A 32 -9.66 -2.10 -3.72
CA LEU A 32 -10.03 -2.97 -4.85
C LEU A 32 -11.45 -3.52 -4.71
N THR A 33 -11.83 -3.99 -3.53
CA THR A 33 -13.21 -4.48 -3.29
C THR A 33 -14.21 -3.34 -3.38
N VAL A 34 -13.95 -2.24 -2.66
CA VAL A 34 -14.89 -1.10 -2.58
C VAL A 34 -15.17 -0.54 -3.97
N THR A 35 -14.15 -0.42 -4.82
CA THR A 35 -14.30 0.10 -6.18
C THR A 35 -15.17 -0.81 -7.05
N ASN A 36 -14.98 -2.13 -6.97
CA ASN A 36 -15.77 -3.07 -7.74
C ASN A 36 -17.24 -3.10 -7.30
N LEU A 37 -17.49 -2.98 -5.99
CA LEU A 37 -18.84 -2.94 -5.45
C LEU A 37 -19.55 -1.62 -5.77
N ALA A 38 -18.81 -0.50 -5.76
CA ALA A 38 -19.33 0.83 -6.08
C ALA A 38 -19.39 1.12 -7.59
N LEU A 39 -18.82 0.25 -8.45
CA LEU A 39 -18.70 0.50 -9.89
C LEU A 39 -20.03 0.85 -10.59
N PRO A 40 -21.16 0.16 -10.29
CA PRO A 40 -22.45 0.51 -10.86
C PRO A 40 -22.92 1.90 -10.43
N ALA A 41 -22.80 2.22 -9.13
CA ALA A 41 -23.16 3.53 -8.58
C ALA A 41 -22.26 4.65 -9.13
N ILE A 42 -20.95 4.41 -9.28
CA ILE A 42 -20.00 5.33 -9.93
C ILE A 42 -20.41 5.60 -11.38
N GLY A 43 -20.88 4.58 -12.10
CA GLY A 43 -21.38 4.71 -13.46
C GLY A 43 -22.63 5.60 -13.55
N GLU A 44 -23.60 5.39 -12.66
CA GLU A 44 -24.85 6.16 -12.60
C GLU A 44 -24.63 7.60 -12.10
N ASP A 45 -23.87 7.78 -11.01
CA ASP A 45 -23.66 9.09 -10.37
C ASP A 45 -22.75 10.02 -11.18
N LEU A 46 -21.72 9.47 -11.86
CA LEU A 46 -20.77 10.27 -12.65
C LEU A 46 -21.08 10.26 -14.16
N GLY A 47 -22.10 9.53 -14.59
CA GLY A 47 -22.41 9.33 -16.02
C GLY A 47 -21.24 8.72 -16.81
N ALA A 48 -20.49 7.82 -16.20
CA ALA A 48 -19.23 7.34 -16.74
C ALA A 48 -19.44 6.39 -17.94
N SER A 49 -18.66 6.59 -19.01
CA SER A 49 -18.66 5.66 -20.15
C SER A 49 -18.04 4.31 -19.78
N SER A 50 -18.37 3.24 -20.54
CA SER A 50 -17.77 1.91 -20.34
C SER A 50 -16.24 1.94 -20.36
N THR A 51 -15.64 2.76 -21.23
CA THR A 51 -14.18 2.95 -21.29
C THR A 51 -13.63 3.60 -20.01
N GLN A 52 -14.33 4.59 -19.45
CA GLN A 52 -13.91 5.21 -18.19
C GLN A 52 -14.03 4.24 -17.01
N LEU A 53 -15.07 3.42 -16.96
CA LEU A 53 -15.21 2.39 -15.92
C LEU A 53 -14.07 1.36 -15.96
N LEU A 54 -13.65 0.93 -17.15
CA LEU A 54 -12.47 0.07 -17.30
C LEU A 54 -11.20 0.75 -16.78
N TRP A 55 -10.98 2.02 -17.15
CA TRP A 55 -9.84 2.78 -16.65
C TRP A 55 -9.89 2.98 -15.13
N ILE A 56 -11.07 3.20 -14.55
CA ILE A 56 -11.25 3.32 -13.10
C ILE A 56 -10.76 2.05 -12.38
N VAL A 57 -11.01 0.87 -12.93
CA VAL A 57 -10.58 -0.40 -12.34
C VAL A 57 -9.09 -0.64 -12.58
N ASP A 58 -8.61 -0.43 -13.80
CA ASP A 58 -7.29 -0.93 -14.23
C ASP A 58 -6.13 0.04 -13.97
N ILE A 59 -6.38 1.37 -13.99
CA ILE A 59 -5.30 2.37 -13.95
C ILE A 59 -4.47 2.27 -12.67
N TYR A 60 -5.10 1.95 -11.54
CA TYR A 60 -4.42 1.79 -10.27
C TYR A 60 -3.37 0.68 -10.34
N ALA A 61 -3.78 -0.52 -10.79
CA ALA A 61 -2.91 -1.69 -10.88
C ALA A 61 -1.78 -1.50 -11.90
N PHE A 62 -2.06 -0.84 -13.03
CA PHE A 62 -1.05 -0.52 -14.04
C PHE A 62 0.01 0.44 -13.51
N LEU A 63 -0.39 1.55 -12.89
CA LEU A 63 0.54 2.54 -12.39
C LEU A 63 1.31 2.01 -11.18
N LEU A 64 0.65 1.22 -10.32
CA LEU A 64 1.31 0.48 -9.26
C LEU A 64 2.43 -0.40 -9.82
N SER A 65 2.08 -1.33 -10.72
CA SER A 65 3.02 -2.32 -11.27
C SER A 65 4.16 -1.67 -12.05
N GLY A 66 3.85 -0.68 -12.89
CA GLY A 66 4.85 0.05 -13.67
C GLY A 66 5.78 0.91 -12.83
N SER A 67 5.31 1.42 -11.68
CA SER A 67 6.09 2.29 -10.81
C SER A 67 6.89 1.54 -9.75
N LEU A 68 6.64 0.24 -9.53
CA LEU A 68 7.30 -0.56 -8.49
C LEU A 68 8.83 -0.55 -8.63
N ILE A 69 9.34 -0.76 -9.84
CA ILE A 69 10.80 -0.80 -10.09
C ILE A 69 11.43 0.56 -9.82
N THR A 70 10.79 1.62 -10.33
CA THR A 70 11.26 3.01 -10.16
C THR A 70 11.25 3.43 -8.70
N MET A 71 10.15 3.19 -7.98
CA MET A 71 10.01 3.56 -6.58
C MET A 71 10.90 2.70 -5.66
N GLY A 72 11.15 1.44 -6.01
CA GLY A 72 12.13 0.60 -5.32
C GLY A 72 13.54 1.21 -5.37
N ALA A 73 14.00 1.60 -6.56
CA ALA A 73 15.31 2.24 -6.75
C ALA A 73 15.41 3.60 -6.04
N TRP A 74 14.32 4.38 -6.02
CA TRP A 74 14.25 5.62 -5.27
C TRP A 74 14.31 5.39 -3.75
N GLY A 75 13.64 4.36 -3.24
CA GLY A 75 13.64 4.01 -1.82
C GLY A 75 15.02 3.69 -1.27
N ASP A 76 15.87 3.09 -2.10
CA ASP A 76 17.27 2.83 -1.77
C ASP A 76 18.13 4.10 -1.69
N ARG A 77 17.78 5.15 -2.44
CA ARG A 77 18.52 6.42 -2.47
C ARG A 77 18.11 7.39 -1.38
N ILE A 78 16.80 7.63 -1.21
CA ILE A 78 16.29 8.66 -0.27
C ILE A 78 16.03 8.12 1.15
N GLY A 79 16.14 6.81 1.33
CA GLY A 79 15.88 6.11 2.58
C GLY A 79 14.44 5.60 2.67
N ARG A 80 14.32 4.30 2.89
CA ARG A 80 13.05 3.55 2.85
C ARG A 80 12.01 4.04 3.85
N ARG A 81 12.42 4.49 5.04
CA ARG A 81 11.51 5.08 6.04
C ARG A 81 10.89 6.39 5.56
N ARG A 82 11.66 7.26 4.92
CA ARG A 82 11.16 8.54 4.39
C ARG A 82 10.23 8.30 3.22
N LEU A 83 10.62 7.41 2.30
CA LEU A 83 9.79 7.05 1.16
C LEU A 83 8.43 6.49 1.62
N LEU A 84 8.41 5.60 2.61
CA LEU A 84 7.15 5.06 3.13
C LEU A 84 6.24 6.13 3.74
N LEU A 85 6.78 7.05 4.55
CA LEU A 85 5.96 8.09 5.19
C LEU A 85 5.38 9.06 4.16
N ILE A 86 6.20 9.48 3.18
CA ILE A 86 5.75 10.33 2.07
C ILE A 86 4.68 9.59 1.26
N GLY A 87 4.96 8.35 0.89
CA GLY A 87 4.06 7.48 0.14
C GLY A 87 2.71 7.26 0.81
N ALA A 88 2.73 6.90 2.10
CA ALA A 88 1.52 6.66 2.88
C ALA A 88 0.69 7.93 3.05
N THR A 89 1.35 9.07 3.27
CA THR A 89 0.67 10.36 3.41
C THR A 89 0.07 10.80 2.07
N ALA A 90 0.82 10.67 0.98
CA ALA A 90 0.33 10.96 -0.37
C ALA A 90 -0.85 10.05 -0.73
N TYR A 91 -0.73 8.75 -0.48
CA TYR A 91 -1.79 7.77 -0.73
C TYR A 91 -3.07 8.13 0.04
N GLY A 92 -2.97 8.44 1.34
CA GLY A 92 -4.12 8.85 2.15
C GLY A 92 -4.78 10.15 1.66
N LEU A 93 -3.98 11.17 1.32
CA LEU A 93 -4.51 12.44 0.80
C LEU A 93 -5.21 12.26 -0.54
N VAL A 94 -4.59 11.53 -1.46
CA VAL A 94 -5.17 11.28 -2.79
C VAL A 94 -6.43 10.40 -2.67
N SER A 95 -6.46 9.45 -1.72
CA SER A 95 -7.65 8.64 -1.44
C SER A 95 -8.84 9.50 -0.99
N VAL A 96 -8.60 10.49 -0.12
CA VAL A 96 -9.65 11.46 0.25
C VAL A 96 -10.09 12.26 -0.97
N VAL A 97 -9.17 12.74 -1.80
CA VAL A 97 -9.51 13.46 -3.05
C VAL A 97 -10.34 12.57 -3.98
N ALA A 98 -10.00 11.28 -4.11
CA ALA A 98 -10.75 10.32 -4.91
C ALA A 98 -12.19 10.12 -4.41
N ALA A 99 -12.41 10.14 -3.08
CA ALA A 99 -13.73 10.01 -2.48
C ALA A 99 -14.66 11.21 -2.79
N TYR A 100 -14.09 12.38 -3.10
CA TYR A 100 -14.83 13.59 -3.46
C TYR A 100 -14.68 13.94 -4.96
N ALA A 101 -14.33 12.98 -5.80
CA ALA A 101 -14.15 13.20 -7.23
C ALA A 101 -15.48 13.64 -7.89
N PRO A 102 -15.52 14.82 -8.55
CA PRO A 102 -16.76 15.34 -9.16
C PRO A 102 -17.13 14.69 -10.49
N ASP A 103 -16.18 14.03 -11.16
CA ASP A 103 -16.37 13.41 -12.47
C ASP A 103 -15.46 12.19 -12.67
N ALA A 104 -15.78 11.33 -13.64
CA ALA A 104 -15.04 10.10 -13.90
C ALA A 104 -13.56 10.33 -14.26
N ALA A 105 -13.21 11.43 -14.95
CA ALA A 105 -11.83 11.70 -15.33
C ALA A 105 -10.99 12.09 -14.10
N SER A 106 -11.55 12.91 -13.20
CA SER A 106 -10.91 13.26 -11.92
C SER A 106 -10.68 12.02 -11.04
N LEU A 107 -11.63 11.08 -11.03
CA LEU A 107 -11.51 9.81 -10.31
C LEU A 107 -10.41 8.92 -10.90
N ILE A 108 -10.33 8.82 -12.24
CA ILE A 108 -9.24 8.09 -12.93
C ILE A 108 -7.88 8.70 -12.58
N ALA A 109 -7.76 10.03 -12.62
CA ALA A 109 -6.52 10.72 -12.29
C ALA A 109 -6.11 10.49 -10.83
N ALA A 110 -7.06 10.56 -9.90
CA ALA A 110 -6.80 10.25 -8.49
C ALA A 110 -6.35 8.79 -8.32
N ARG A 111 -6.97 7.83 -9.02
CA ARG A 111 -6.55 6.42 -8.99
C ARG A 111 -5.16 6.19 -9.58
N ALA A 112 -4.82 6.89 -10.67
CA ALA A 112 -3.48 6.84 -11.24
C ALA A 112 -2.43 7.31 -10.20
N LEU A 113 -2.71 8.42 -9.52
CA LEU A 113 -1.84 8.95 -8.46
C LEU A 113 -1.74 7.99 -7.27
N MET A 114 -2.85 7.35 -6.86
CA MET A 114 -2.83 6.32 -5.81
C MET A 114 -1.99 5.12 -6.22
N GLY A 115 -2.01 4.69 -7.48
CA GLY A 115 -1.15 3.61 -7.98
C GLY A 115 0.33 3.94 -7.82
N VAL A 116 0.72 5.16 -8.23
CA VAL A 116 2.10 5.65 -8.07
C VAL A 116 2.49 5.76 -6.59
N ALA A 117 1.63 6.30 -5.74
CA ALA A 117 1.88 6.40 -4.30
C ALA A 117 1.96 5.01 -3.64
N GLY A 118 1.08 4.07 -4.03
CA GLY A 118 1.05 2.70 -3.54
C GLY A 118 2.34 1.93 -3.86
N ALA A 119 2.97 2.21 -5.01
CA ALA A 119 4.22 1.57 -5.42
C ALA A 119 5.38 1.85 -4.45
N THR A 120 5.30 2.92 -3.66
CA THR A 120 6.30 3.26 -2.64
C THR A 120 6.17 2.41 -1.37
N LEU A 121 4.97 1.87 -1.12
CA LEU A 121 4.63 1.20 0.14
C LEU A 121 5.21 -0.20 0.20
N MET A 122 4.94 -1.05 -0.81
CA MET A 122 5.40 -2.45 -0.84
C MET A 122 6.92 -2.65 -0.59
N PRO A 123 7.83 -2.04 -1.37
CA PRO A 123 9.27 -2.26 -1.19
C PRO A 123 9.78 -1.69 0.15
N SER A 124 9.15 -0.64 0.66
CA SER A 124 9.54 -0.01 1.91
C SER A 124 9.05 -0.81 3.12
N THR A 125 7.82 -1.31 3.08
CA THR A 125 7.23 -2.14 4.15
C THR A 125 7.99 -3.43 4.34
N LEU A 126 8.30 -4.15 3.25
CA LEU A 126 9.04 -5.41 3.33
C LEU A 126 10.45 -5.20 3.90
N SER A 127 11.15 -4.15 3.47
CA SER A 127 12.51 -3.89 3.97
C SER A 127 12.54 -3.34 5.39
N LEU A 128 11.57 -2.52 5.79
CA LEU A 128 11.50 -2.07 7.19
C LEU A 128 11.20 -3.27 8.10
N ALA A 129 10.26 -4.14 7.72
CA ALA A 129 9.98 -5.36 8.47
C ALA A 129 11.21 -6.27 8.59
N THR A 130 12.00 -6.45 7.53
CA THR A 130 13.21 -7.28 7.62
C THR A 130 14.33 -6.64 8.43
N SER A 131 14.41 -5.31 8.48
CA SER A 131 15.42 -4.57 9.26
C SER A 131 15.06 -4.38 10.74
N MET A 132 13.76 -4.34 11.09
CA MET A 132 13.29 -4.11 12.46
C MET A 132 13.32 -5.39 13.34
N PHE A 133 13.25 -6.57 12.72
CA PHE A 133 13.21 -7.84 13.44
C PHE A 133 14.51 -8.63 13.17
N ALA A 134 15.44 -8.57 14.14
CA ALA A 134 16.71 -9.31 14.09
C ALA A 134 16.51 -10.83 14.27
N ASP A 135 15.54 -11.22 15.10
CA ASP A 135 15.15 -12.61 15.29
C ASP A 135 14.40 -13.15 14.06
N ALA A 136 14.91 -14.23 13.45
CA ALA A 136 14.35 -14.80 12.23
C ALA A 136 12.90 -15.29 12.40
N ARG A 137 12.51 -15.75 13.59
CA ARG A 137 11.17 -16.23 13.90
C ARG A 137 10.20 -15.07 14.03
N GLN A 138 10.60 -14.00 14.72
CA GLN A 138 9.79 -12.78 14.81
C GLN A 138 9.65 -12.07 13.46
N ARG A 139 10.70 -12.07 12.64
CA ARG A 139 10.66 -11.53 11.28
C ARG A 139 9.67 -12.29 10.40
N ALA A 140 9.63 -13.61 10.48
CA ALA A 140 8.66 -14.42 9.74
C ALA A 140 7.21 -14.12 10.17
N VAL A 141 6.96 -13.94 11.47
CA VAL A 141 5.64 -13.52 11.99
C VAL A 141 5.26 -12.12 11.50
N ALA A 142 6.19 -11.16 11.52
CA ALA A 142 5.94 -9.81 11.06
C ALA A 142 5.59 -9.76 9.56
N ILE A 143 6.33 -10.51 8.73
CA ILE A 143 6.02 -10.67 7.31
C ILE A 143 4.66 -11.35 7.13
N GLY A 144 4.37 -12.39 7.92
CA GLY A 144 3.07 -13.07 7.92
C GLY A 144 1.91 -12.11 8.24
N ILE A 145 2.07 -11.21 9.21
CA ILE A 145 1.08 -10.18 9.55
C ILE A 145 0.89 -9.20 8.39
N ILE A 146 1.97 -8.78 7.73
CA ILE A 146 1.90 -7.89 6.55
C ILE A 146 1.12 -8.57 5.42
N VAL A 147 1.45 -9.83 5.11
CA VAL A 147 0.75 -10.60 4.06
C VAL A 147 -0.71 -10.83 4.45
N ALA A 148 -0.98 -11.23 5.68
CA ALA A 148 -2.34 -11.43 6.18
C ALA A 148 -3.17 -10.14 6.17
N SER A 149 -2.55 -8.97 6.41
CA SER A 149 -3.20 -7.67 6.29
C SER A 149 -3.61 -7.39 4.84
N VAL A 150 -2.75 -7.74 3.89
CA VAL A 150 -3.08 -7.60 2.46
C VAL A 150 -4.23 -8.54 2.07
N SER A 151 -4.21 -9.79 2.53
CA SER A 151 -5.24 -10.81 2.25
C SER A 151 -6.57 -10.56 2.96
N GLY A 152 -6.55 -10.01 4.18
CA GLY A 152 -7.75 -9.72 4.96
C GLY A 152 -8.65 -8.68 4.30
N GLY A 153 -8.08 -7.72 3.56
CA GLY A 153 -8.85 -6.74 2.79
C GLY A 153 -9.55 -7.32 1.56
N THR A 154 -9.08 -8.46 1.02
CA THR A 154 -9.65 -9.09 -0.19
C THR A 154 -10.75 -10.13 0.11
N ALA A 155 -11.00 -10.43 1.39
CA ALA A 155 -11.92 -11.49 1.82
C ALA A 155 -13.38 -11.01 2.03
N ILE A 156 -13.62 -9.71 1.84
CA ILE A 156 -14.93 -9.05 1.89
C ILE A 156 -15.25 -8.51 0.51
#